data_AF-Q0P6S5-F1
#
_entry.id   AF-Q0P6S5-F1
#
_cell.length_a   1.000
_cell.length_b   1.000
_cell.length_c   1.000
_cell.angle_alpha   90.00
_cell.angle_beta   90.00
_cell.angle_gamma   90.00
#
_symmetry.space_group_name_H-M   'P 1'
#
loop_
_entity.id
_entity.type
_entity.pdbx_description
1 polymer ?
#
loop_
_entity_poly.entity_id
_entity_poly.type
_entity_poly.pdbx_seq_one_letter_code
_entity_poly.pdbx_strand_id
1 'polypeptide(L)'
;APEVIAEYTVRALQRTMPCAVPAVVFLSGGQSEEEATINLNAMNKLKTKKPWSLSFSFGRALQQSTLKAWAGKEENIGKAQAAFLTRAKANSEATLGTYSGSSTLSEGASESLHVKDYKY
;
A
#
# COMPACT_ATOMS: atom_id res chain seq x y z
N ALA A 1 -8.48 -4.87 11.92
CA ALA A 1 -8.26 -3.41 11.99
C ALA A 1 -6.79 -3.14 11.68
N PRO A 2 -6.47 -2.02 11.00
CA PRO A 2 -5.10 -1.67 10.61
C PRO A 2 -4.10 -1.62 11.77
N GLU A 3 -4.54 -1.20 12.96
CA GLU A 3 -3.71 -1.07 14.17
C GLU A 3 -3.22 -2.44 14.65
N VAL A 4 -4.09 -3.46 14.58
CA VAL A 4 -3.75 -4.83 14.94
C VAL A 4 -2.72 -5.41 13.95
N ILE A 5 -2.94 -5.19 12.65
CA ILE A 5 -1.99 -5.60 11.60
C ILE A 5 -0.64 -4.93 11.82
N ALA A 6 -0.64 -3.63 12.12
CA ALA A 6 0.57 -2.87 12.39
C ALA A 6 1.35 -3.39 13.59
N GLU A 7 0.66 -3.66 14.70
CA GLU A 7 1.26 -4.18 15.92
C GLU A 7 1.95 -5.53 15.68
N TYR A 8 1.24 -6.50 15.09
CA TYR A 8 1.80 -7.83 14.84
C TYR A 8 2.94 -7.79 13.83
N THR A 9 2.82 -6.99 12.77
CA THR A 9 3.84 -6.89 11.73
C THR A 9 5.12 -6.26 12.28
N VAL A 10 5.02 -5.11 12.94
CA VAL A 10 6.19 -4.43 13.50
C VAL A 10 6.85 -5.27 14.61
N ARG A 11 6.05 -5.94 15.46
CA ARG A 11 6.56 -6.86 16.48
C ARG A 11 7.33 -8.02 15.87
N ALA A 12 6.84 -8.59 14.77
CA ALA A 12 7.53 -9.69 14.08
C ALA A 12 8.89 -9.21 13.56
N LEU A 13 8.94 -8.06 12.87
CA LEU A 13 10.19 -7.47 12.39
C LEU A 13 11.16 -7.17 13.54
N GLN A 14 10.69 -6.60 14.64
CA GLN A 14 11.51 -6.34 15.84
C GLN A 14 12.17 -7.59 16.42
N ARG A 15 11.53 -8.76 16.27
CA ARG A 15 12.04 -10.04 16.82
C ARG A 15 13.02 -10.74 15.89
N THR A 16 13.08 -10.39 14.61
CA THR A 16 13.80 -11.18 13.61
C THR A 16 14.75 -10.37 12.74
N MET A 17 14.52 -9.07 12.54
CA MET A 17 15.31 -8.25 11.64
C MET A 17 16.48 -7.58 12.37
N PRO A 18 17.70 -7.62 11.81
CA PRO A 18 18.81 -6.81 12.31
C PRO A 18 18.63 -5.32 11.98
N CYS A 19 19.04 -4.43 12.88
CA CYS A 19 18.98 -2.98 12.68
C CYS A 19 19.83 -2.47 11.50
N ALA A 20 20.80 -3.26 11.03
CA ALA A 20 21.67 -2.90 9.91
C ALA A 20 20.97 -2.91 8.55
N VAL A 21 19.81 -3.57 8.45
CA VAL A 21 18.99 -3.48 7.23
C VAL A 21 18.49 -2.03 7.10
N PRO A 22 18.47 -1.42 5.91
CA PRO A 22 18.06 -0.02 5.79
C PRO A 22 16.53 0.15 5.71
N ALA A 23 15.83 -0.80 5.09
CA ALA A 23 14.41 -0.67 4.81
C ALA A 23 13.69 -2.02 4.69
N VAL A 24 12.39 -2.01 4.96
CA VAL A 24 11.45 -3.07 4.63
C VAL A 24 10.44 -2.51 3.65
N VAL A 25 10.35 -3.12 2.47
CA VAL A 25 9.38 -2.77 1.43
C VAL A 25 8.31 -3.84 1.36
N PHE A 26 7.10 -3.52 1.82
CA PHE A 26 6.03 -4.50 1.94
C PHE A 26 5.43 -4.83 0.58
N LEU A 27 5.14 -6.10 0.35
CA LEU A 27 4.23 -6.52 -0.72
C LEU A 27 2.78 -6.28 -0.30
N SER A 28 1.91 -5.97 -1.26
CA SER A 28 0.47 -5.78 -0.99
C SER A 28 -0.30 -7.10 -0.94
N GLY A 29 0.20 -8.14 -1.60
CA GLY A 29 -0.49 -9.44 -1.65
C GLY A 29 -1.87 -9.32 -2.30
N GLY A 30 -2.90 -9.81 -1.61
CA GLY A 30 -4.31 -9.74 -2.06
C GLY A 30 -5.11 -8.56 -1.51
N GLN A 31 -4.45 -7.63 -0.80
CA GLN A 31 -5.11 -6.45 -0.25
C GLN A 31 -5.62 -5.55 -1.37
N SER A 32 -6.71 -4.83 -1.09
CA SER A 32 -7.13 -3.71 -1.95
C SER A 32 -6.10 -2.59 -1.94
N GLU A 33 -6.20 -1.64 -2.88
CA GLU A 33 -5.30 -0.48 -2.93
C GLU A 33 -5.40 0.35 -1.64
N GLU A 34 -6.62 0.56 -1.16
CA GLU A 34 -6.87 1.34 0.05
C GLU A 34 -6.44 0.58 1.32
N GLU A 35 -6.73 -0.72 1.41
CA GLU A 35 -6.33 -1.53 2.57
C GLU A 35 -4.80 -1.56 2.73
N ALA A 36 -4.06 -1.76 1.64
CA ALA A 36 -2.60 -1.76 1.67
C ALA A 36 -2.04 -0.41 2.15
N THR A 37 -2.64 0.69 1.68
CA THR A 37 -2.25 2.05 2.08
C THR A 37 -2.52 2.31 3.57
N ILE A 38 -3.72 1.96 4.05
CA ILE A 38 -4.11 2.17 5.46
C ILE A 38 -3.25 1.31 6.40
N ASN A 39 -2.97 0.05 6.04
CA ASN A 39 -2.12 -0.82 6.85
C ASN A 39 -0.68 -0.32 6.93
N LEU A 40 -0.10 0.14 5.81
CA LEU A 40 1.22 0.78 5.80
C LEU A 40 1.26 2.04 6.67
N ASN A 41 0.23 2.88 6.57
CA ASN A 41 0.10 4.08 7.37
C ASN A 41 0.02 3.77 8.86
N ALA A 42 -0.75 2.75 9.26
CA ALA A 42 -0.85 2.31 10.65
C ALA A 42 0.49 1.83 11.20
N MET A 43 1.28 1.09 10.41
CA MET A 43 2.65 0.67 10.77
C MET A 43 3.57 1.86 11.04
N ASN A 44 3.50 2.90 10.20
CA ASN A 44 4.32 4.10 10.37
C ASN A 44 3.85 5.00 11.52
N LYS A 45 2.53 5.04 11.82
CA LYS A 45 1.98 5.75 12.99
C LYS A 45 2.32 5.09 14.33
N LEU A 46 2.49 3.77 14.36
CA LEU A 46 2.72 3.01 15.59
C LEU A 46 3.93 3.54 16.38
N LYS A 47 3.71 3.98 17.62
CA LYS A 47 4.75 4.54 18.49
C LYS A 47 5.59 3.43 19.14
N THR A 48 6.61 2.97 18.42
CA THR A 48 7.60 1.98 18.88
C THR A 48 8.91 2.10 18.10
N LYS A 49 9.96 1.42 18.56
CA LYS A 49 11.28 1.38 17.89
C LYS A 49 11.17 0.71 16.53
N LYS A 50 11.47 1.46 15.47
CA LYS A 50 11.50 0.96 14.08
C LYS A 50 12.80 1.50 13.46
N PRO A 51 13.94 0.79 13.62
CA PRO A 51 15.22 1.27 13.10
C PRO A 51 15.34 1.16 11.57
N TRP A 52 14.29 0.64 10.91
CA TRP A 52 14.16 0.50 9.46
C TRP A 52 13.15 1.50 8.92
N SER A 53 13.37 1.97 7.69
CA SER A 53 12.31 2.60 6.91
C SER A 53 11.25 1.55 6.54
N LEU A 54 9.97 1.84 6.80
CA LEU A 54 8.84 0.99 6.41
C LEU A 54 8.14 1.60 5.20
N SER A 55 8.30 0.97 4.04
CA SER A 55 7.81 1.47 2.75
C SER A 55 7.10 0.37 1.96
N PHE A 56 6.78 0.62 0.69
CA PHE A 56 5.97 -0.26 -0.16
C PHE A 56 6.74 -0.75 -1.38
N SER A 57 6.43 -1.99 -1.79
CA SER A 57 6.75 -2.58 -3.09
C SER A 57 5.45 -3.19 -3.63
N PHE A 58 4.57 -2.33 -4.15
CA PHE A 58 3.21 -2.70 -4.53
C PHE A 58 3.05 -2.82 -6.05
N GLY A 59 2.58 -3.98 -6.50
CA GLY A 59 2.08 -4.18 -7.85
C GLY A 59 0.59 -3.84 -7.93
N ARG A 60 -0.26 -4.83 -7.61
CA ARG A 60 -1.73 -4.70 -7.70
C ARG A 60 -2.30 -3.50 -6.94
N ALA A 61 -1.86 -3.29 -5.69
CA ALA A 61 -2.32 -2.17 -4.86
C ALA A 61 -1.92 -0.76 -5.37
N LEU A 62 -1.10 -0.67 -6.43
CA LEU A 62 -0.71 0.59 -7.06
C LEU A 62 -1.31 0.76 -8.47
N GLN A 63 -1.75 -0.34 -9.10
CA GLN A 63 -2.07 -0.37 -10.53
C GLN A 63 -3.51 -0.76 -10.84
N GLN A 64 -4.29 -1.31 -9.89
CA GLN A 64 -5.63 -1.81 -10.17
C GLN A 64 -6.53 -0.72 -10.73
N SER A 65 -6.63 0.43 -10.06
CA SER A 65 -7.49 1.53 -10.52
C SER A 65 -6.92 2.20 -11.78
N THR A 66 -5.59 2.22 -11.94
CA THR A 66 -4.93 2.67 -13.18
C THR A 66 -5.33 1.82 -14.39
N LEU A 67 -5.26 0.49 -14.25
CA LEU A 67 -5.60 -0.44 -15.34
C LEU A 67 -7.08 -0.35 -15.70
N LYS A 68 -7.96 -0.22 -14.70
CA LYS A 68 -9.39 0.02 -14.92
C LYS A 68 -9.66 1.33 -15.65
N ALA A 69 -9.04 2.42 -15.20
CA ALA A 69 -9.20 3.72 -15.83
C ALA A 69 -8.66 3.75 -17.27
N TRP A 70 -7.58 3.02 -17.54
CA TRP A 70 -7.02 2.90 -18.89
C TRP A 70 -7.94 2.11 -19.83
N ALA A 71 -8.39 0.93 -19.40
CA ALA A 71 -9.21 0.01 -20.20
C ALA A 71 -8.60 -0.35 -21.58
N GLY A 72 -7.28 -0.23 -21.75
CA GLY A 72 -6.59 -0.49 -23.01
C GLY A 72 -6.76 0.57 -24.09
N LYS A 73 -7.29 1.75 -23.74
CA LYS A 73 -7.66 2.83 -24.68
C LYS A 73 -6.71 4.01 -24.59
N GLU A 74 -6.17 4.48 -25.72
CA GLU A 74 -5.20 5.58 -25.76
C GLU A 74 -5.79 6.91 -25.25
N GLU A 75 -7.07 7.16 -25.54
CA GLU A 75 -7.78 8.34 -25.06
C GLU A 75 -7.89 8.42 -23.53
N ASN A 76 -7.67 7.30 -22.83
CA ASN A 76 -7.74 7.22 -21.38
C ASN A 76 -6.39 7.34 -20.67
N ILE A 77 -5.26 7.50 -21.39
CA ILE A 77 -3.92 7.57 -20.79
C ILE A 77 -3.85 8.63 -19.68
N GLY A 78 -4.39 9.83 -19.92
CA GLY A 78 -4.40 10.91 -18.92
C GLY A 78 -5.18 10.55 -17.66
N LYS A 79 -6.32 9.85 -17.79
CA LYS A 79 -7.12 9.39 -16.65
C LYS A 79 -6.39 8.30 -15.86
N ALA A 80 -5.73 7.36 -16.54
CA ALA A 80 -4.96 6.30 -15.93
C ALA A 80 -3.75 6.84 -15.15
N GLN A 81 -3.00 7.77 -15.72
CA GLN A 81 -1.88 8.45 -15.05
C GLN A 81 -2.33 9.21 -13.81
N ALA A 82 -3.48 9.91 -13.87
CA ALA A 82 -4.04 10.59 -12.72
C ALA A 82 -4.42 9.60 -11.59
N ALA A 83 -5.04 8.47 -11.92
CA ALA A 83 -5.34 7.42 -10.94
C ALA A 83 -4.08 6.84 -10.30
N PHE A 84 -3.04 6.55 -11.11
CA PHE A 84 -1.76 6.06 -10.62
C PHE A 84 -1.10 7.05 -9.65
N LEU A 85 -1.05 8.34 -10.02
CA LEU A 85 -0.45 9.38 -9.19
C LEU A 85 -1.18 9.53 -7.85
N THR A 86 -2.51 9.41 -7.83
CA THR A 86 -3.30 9.42 -6.59
C THR A 86 -2.90 8.29 -5.65
N ARG A 87 -2.66 7.07 -6.17
CA ARG A 87 -2.21 5.94 -5.36
C ARG A 87 -0.75 6.05 -4.96
N ALA A 88 0.12 6.55 -5.83
CA ALA A 88 1.51 6.83 -5.49
C ALA A 88 1.63 7.86 -4.34
N LYS A 89 0.86 8.95 -4.39
CA LYS A 89 0.81 9.96 -3.32
C LYS A 89 0.28 9.39 -2.01
N ALA A 90 -0.82 8.65 -2.06
CA ALA A 90 -1.41 8.03 -0.87
C ALA A 90 -0.42 7.08 -0.17
N ASN A 91 0.27 6.23 -0.94
CA ASN A 91 1.30 5.34 -0.39
C ASN A 91 2.53 6.10 0.11
N SER A 92 2.94 7.19 -0.56
CA SER A 92 4.00 8.09 -0.08
C SER A 92 3.65 8.69 1.28
N GLU A 93 2.44 9.22 1.45
CA GLU A 93 1.96 9.74 2.74
C GLU A 93 1.86 8.64 3.81
N ALA A 94 1.48 7.43 3.42
CA ALA A 94 1.45 6.28 4.32
C ALA A 94 2.85 5.90 4.84
N THR A 95 3.93 6.09 4.05
CA THR A 95 5.31 5.90 4.55
C THR A 95 5.68 6.90 5.66
N LEU A 96 5.06 8.08 5.66
CA LEU A 96 5.27 9.12 6.67
C LEU A 96 4.29 8.99 7.85
N GLY A 97 3.34 8.06 7.78
CA GLY A 97 2.27 7.95 8.77
C GLY A 97 1.31 9.14 8.76
N THR A 98 1.20 9.87 7.64
CA THR A 98 0.37 11.08 7.51
C THR A 98 -0.87 10.85 6.65
N TYR A 99 -1.06 9.66 6.09
CA TYR A 99 -2.25 9.37 5.29
C TYR A 99 -3.51 9.43 6.16
N SER A 100 -4.51 10.17 5.69
CA SER A 100 -5.78 10.42 6.38
C SER A 100 -7.00 9.83 5.65
N GLY A 101 -6.77 9.00 4.62
CA GLY A 101 -7.82 8.52 3.72
C GLY A 101 -8.04 9.48 2.55
N SER A 102 -8.42 8.94 1.39
CA SER A 102 -8.77 9.75 0.24
C SER A 102 -10.27 10.04 0.26
N SER A 103 -10.67 11.31 0.19
CA SER A 103 -12.08 11.71 0.09
C SER A 103 -12.74 11.24 -1.22
N THR A 104 -11.94 10.87 -2.23
CA THR A 104 -12.41 10.33 -3.50
C THR A 104 -11.55 9.13 -3.89
N LEU A 105 -12.00 7.93 -3.52
CA LEU A 105 -11.36 6.70 -3.98
C LEU A 105 -11.62 6.51 -5.48
N SER A 106 -10.56 6.20 -6.23
CA SER A 106 -10.69 5.79 -7.63
C SER A 106 -11.49 4.49 -7.73
N GLU A 107 -12.18 4.30 -8.84
CA GLU A 107 -12.96 3.08 -9.08
C GLU A 107 -12.05 1.84 -8.97
N GLY A 108 -12.46 0.89 -8.12
CA GLY A 108 -11.70 -0.33 -7.83
C GLY A 108 -10.66 -0.23 -6.71
N ALA A 109 -10.44 0.94 -6.09
CA ALA A 109 -9.43 1.08 -5.03
C ALA A 109 -9.75 0.27 -3.75
N SER A 110 -11.04 0.01 -3.48
CA SER A 110 -11.49 -0.78 -2.33
C SER A 110 -11.70 -2.26 -2.64
N GLU A 111 -11.56 -2.67 -3.91
CA GLU A 111 -11.83 -4.06 -4.30
C GLU A 111 -10.74 -4.98 -3.78
N SER A 112 -11.14 -6.10 -3.19
CA SER A 112 -10.19 -7.15 -2.82
C SER A 112 -9.50 -7.68 -4.06
N LEU A 113 -8.18 -7.79 -3.99
CA LEU A 113 -7.32 -8.31 -5.06
C LEU A 113 -6.85 -9.74 -4.75
N HIS A 114 -7.53 -10.39 -3.81
CA HIS A 114 -7.26 -11.76 -3.43
C HIS A 114 -7.74 -12.71 -4.54
N VAL A 115 -6.81 -13.55 -5.01
CA VAL A 115 -7.11 -14.63 -5.95
C VAL A 115 -6.75 -15.94 -5.25
N LYS A 116 -7.74 -16.80 -5.09
CA LYS A 116 -7.53 -18.14 -4.52
C LYS A 116 -6.55 -18.91 -5.41
N ASP A 117 -5.57 -19.57 -4.80
CA ASP A 117 -4.55 -20.38 -5.49
C ASP A 117 -3.67 -19.60 -6.50
N TYR A 118 -3.42 -18.31 -6.24
CA TYR A 118 -2.53 -17.48 -7.06
C TYR A 118 -1.10 -18.05 -7.07
N LYS A 119 -0.57 -18.30 -8.27
CA LYS A 119 0.80 -18.75 -8.52
C LYS A 119 1.61 -17.60 -9.12
N TYR A 120 2.77 -17.32 -8.54
CA TYR A 120 3.75 -16.35 -9.03
C TYR A 120 4.50 -16.88 -10.25
#